data_AF-A0A7C1EZ97-F1
#
_entry.id   AF-A0A7C1EZ97-F1
#
_cell.length_a   1.000
_cell.length_b   1.000
_cell.length_c   1.000
_cell.angle_alpha   90.00
_cell.angle_beta   90.00
_cell.angle_gamma   90.00
#
_symmetry.space_group_name_H-M   'P 1'
#
loop_
_entity.id
_entity.type
_entity.pdbx_description
1 polymer ?
#
loop_
_entity_poly.entity_id
_entity_poly.type
_entity_poly.pdbx_seq_one_letter_code
_entity_poly.pdbx_strand_id
1 'polypeptide(L)'
;MAEEIKHTPEAHAEAAHHDTVTFGGRTMPIYTAIFAILAVITIIEVVIAELPDGWLGTLLLVILSAAKAILVVAFYMHLREDSRIFLAALLLPLFIGIIAMLFLLAVPTTGYAY
;
A
#
# COMPACT_ATOMS: atom_id res chain seq x y z
N MET A 1 26.97 -48.86 -12.50
CA MET A 1 26.75 -48.33 -11.14
C MET A 1 26.26 -46.91 -11.32
N ALA A 2 24.94 -46.70 -11.23
CA ALA A 2 24.34 -45.38 -11.28
C ALA A 2 24.24 -44.87 -9.84
N GLU A 3 24.86 -43.73 -9.57
CA GLU A 3 24.76 -43.04 -8.29
C GLU A 3 23.32 -42.53 -8.14
N GLU A 4 22.57 -43.14 -7.24
CA GLU A 4 21.23 -42.69 -6.85
C GLU A 4 21.37 -41.34 -6.16
N ILE A 5 21.12 -40.25 -6.90
CA ILE A 5 20.96 -38.92 -6.31
C ILE A 5 19.68 -38.95 -5.47
N LYS A 6 19.86 -39.22 -4.18
CA LYS A 6 18.84 -39.10 -3.15
C LYS A 6 18.46 -37.63 -3.05
N HIS A 7 17.45 -37.23 -3.83
CA HIS A 7 16.81 -35.93 -3.69
C HIS A 7 16.13 -35.87 -2.32
N THR A 8 16.83 -35.30 -1.35
CA THR A 8 16.31 -34.98 -0.02
C THR A 8 15.32 -33.82 -0.16
N PRO A 9 14.01 -34.00 0.08
CA PRO A 9 13.02 -32.92 -0.02
C PRO A 9 13.11 -31.92 1.15
N GLU A 10 14.06 -32.07 2.07
CA GLU A 10 14.12 -31.35 3.34
C GLU A 10 14.95 -30.05 3.29
N ALA A 11 15.63 -29.76 2.17
CA ALA A 11 16.51 -28.58 2.07
C ALA A 11 15.80 -27.28 1.64
N HIS A 12 14.48 -27.31 1.36
CA HIS A 12 13.74 -26.17 0.80
C HIS A 12 12.75 -25.52 1.79
N ALA A 13 12.76 -25.89 3.07
CA ALA A 13 11.83 -25.33 4.07
C ALA A 13 12.41 -24.20 4.94
N GLU A 14 13.72 -23.95 4.89
CA GLU A 14 14.44 -23.15 5.91
C GLU A 14 15.03 -21.82 5.41
N ALA A 15 14.59 -21.32 4.25
CA ALA A 15 15.09 -20.05 3.67
C ALA A 15 14.01 -18.98 3.45
N ALA A 16 12.92 -19.04 4.22
CA ALA A 16 11.92 -18.00 4.23
C ALA A 16 12.28 -16.97 5.31
N HIS A 17 13.20 -16.04 4.99
CA HIS A 17 13.40 -14.79 5.75
C HIS A 17 12.13 -13.93 5.64
N HIS A 18 11.03 -14.38 6.24
CA HIS A 18 9.84 -13.59 6.38
C HIS A 18 10.07 -12.71 7.61
N ASP A 19 10.18 -11.41 7.40
CA ASP A 19 10.13 -10.43 8.48
C ASP A 19 8.87 -10.75 9.32
N THR A 20 9.08 -11.23 10.55
CA THR A 20 8.00 -11.62 11.45
C THR A 20 7.96 -10.69 12.66
N VAL A 21 6.76 -10.33 13.07
CA VAL A 21 6.52 -9.48 14.24
C VAL A 21 5.91 -10.35 15.32
N THR A 22 6.52 -10.35 16.50
CA THR A 22 6.02 -11.10 17.66
C THR A 22 5.09 -10.20 18.46
N PHE A 23 3.81 -10.55 18.52
CA PHE A 23 2.82 -9.84 19.32
C PHE A 23 2.13 -10.81 20.27
N GLY A 24 2.23 -10.57 21.59
CA GLY A 24 1.54 -11.37 22.60
C GLY A 24 1.91 -12.86 22.63
N GLY A 25 3.14 -13.23 22.25
CA GLY A 25 3.62 -14.62 22.22
C GLY A 25 3.25 -15.39 20.94
N ARG A 26 2.63 -14.75 19.95
CA ARG A 26 2.40 -15.32 18.61
C ARG A 26 3.22 -14.59 17.57
N THR A 27 3.96 -15.36 16.77
CA THR A 27 4.74 -14.85 15.63
C THR A 27 3.82 -14.70 14.43
N MET A 28 3.67 -13.48 13.92
CA MET A 28 2.85 -13.19 12.73
C MET A 28 3.71 -12.61 11.60
N PRO A 29 3.36 -12.82 10.33
CA PRO A 29 4.04 -12.17 9.21
C PRO A 29 3.89 -10.65 9.31
N ILE A 30 4.97 -9.90 9.03
CA ILE A 30 4.96 -8.43 9.12
C ILE A 30 3.87 -7.81 8.24
N TYR A 31 3.63 -8.37 7.05
CA TYR A 31 2.61 -7.89 6.12
C TYR A 31 1.21 -8.00 6.71
N THR A 32 0.94 -9.02 7.52
CA THR A 32 -0.35 -9.19 8.21
C THR A 32 -0.52 -8.15 9.32
N ALA A 33 0.56 -7.79 10.02
CA ALA A 33 0.52 -6.71 11.01
C ALA A 33 0.25 -5.35 10.35
N ILE A 34 0.91 -5.07 9.22
CA ILE A 34 0.72 -3.83 8.46
C ILE A 34 -0.69 -3.76 7.87
N PHE A 35 -1.23 -4.88 7.38
CA PHE A 35 -2.63 -4.99 6.97
C PHE A 35 -3.58 -4.52 8.07
N ALA A 36 -3.38 -5.00 9.30
CA ALA A 36 -4.21 -4.63 10.43
C ALA A 36 -4.10 -3.14 10.76
N ILE A 37 -2.89 -2.56 10.67
CA ILE A 37 -2.68 -1.12 10.84
C ILE A 37 -3.43 -0.32 9.78
N LEU A 38 -3.35 -0.73 8.50
CA LEU A 38 -4.10 -0.10 7.40
C LEU A 38 -5.61 -0.16 7.63
N ALA A 39 -6.11 -1.30 8.12
CA ALA A 39 -7.52 -1.47 8.45
C ALA A 39 -7.96 -0.51 9.56
N VAL A 40 -7.19 -0.40 10.64
CA VAL A 40 -7.45 0.53 11.75
C VAL A 40 -7.44 1.98 11.26
N ILE A 41 -6.44 2.37 10.47
CA ILE A 41 -6.37 3.68 9.83
C ILE A 41 -7.66 3.98 9.03
N THR A 42 -8.14 3.00 8.26
CA THR A 42 -9.36 3.14 7.45
C THR A 42 -10.61 3.33 8.31
N ILE A 43 -10.75 2.58 9.40
CA ILE A 43 -11.88 2.72 10.32
C ILE A 43 -11.87 4.12 10.94
N ILE A 44 -10.70 4.61 11.35
CA ILE A 44 -10.55 5.97 11.89
C ILE A 44 -10.96 7.01 10.84
N GLU A 45 -10.51 6.88 9.59
CA GLU A 45 -10.92 7.80 8.51
C GLU A 45 -12.42 7.85 8.33
N VAL A 46 -13.09 6.70 8.30
CA VAL A 46 -14.56 6.64 8.15
C VAL A 46 -15.24 7.35 9.31
N VAL A 47 -14.80 7.10 10.56
CA VAL A 47 -15.39 7.76 11.73
C VAL A 47 -15.21 9.27 11.68
N ILE A 48 -14.05 9.77 11.26
CA ILE A 48 -13.78 11.21 11.17
C ILE A 48 -14.53 11.82 9.98
N ALA A 49 -14.70 11.10 8.88
CA ALA A 49 -15.46 11.55 7.72
C ALA A 49 -16.95 11.77 8.01
N GLU A 50 -17.51 11.09 9.01
CA GLU A 50 -18.90 11.26 9.45
C GLU A 50 -19.09 12.43 10.44
N LEU A 51 -18.01 13.03 10.94
CA LEU A 51 -18.06 14.20 11.82
C LEU A 51 -18.26 15.50 11.00
N PRO A 52 -18.84 16.56 11.60
CA PRO A 52 -19.12 17.79 10.88
C PRO A 52 -17.86 18.39 10.23
N ASP A 53 -18.03 18.78 8.97
CA ASP A 53 -16.96 19.27 8.10
C ASP A 53 -16.24 20.48 8.73
N GLY A 54 -14.94 20.32 8.93
CA GLY A 54 -14.04 21.39 9.33
C GLY A 54 -12.74 21.28 8.56
N TRP A 55 -12.12 22.42 8.24
CA TRP A 55 -10.82 22.48 7.54
C TRP A 55 -9.76 21.57 8.17
N LEU A 56 -9.74 21.51 9.52
CA LEU A 56 -8.83 20.63 10.25
C LEU A 56 -9.15 19.14 10.03
N GLY A 57 -10.44 18.78 9.96
CA GLY A 57 -10.88 17.42 9.64
C GLY A 57 -10.41 17.00 8.26
N THR A 58 -10.71 17.82 7.23
CA THR A 58 -10.28 17.56 5.85
C THR A 58 -8.77 17.41 5.75
N LEU A 59 -7.99 18.29 6.39
CA LEU A 59 -6.53 18.20 6.39
C LEU A 59 -6.03 16.90 7.03
N LEU A 60 -6.66 16.48 8.13
CA LEU A 60 -6.32 15.25 8.83
C LEU A 60 -6.64 14.00 8.00
N LEU A 61 -7.79 13.97 7.31
CA LEU A 61 -8.13 12.90 6.37
C LEU A 61 -7.12 12.80 5.23
N VAL A 62 -6.69 13.94 4.67
CA VAL A 62 -5.67 13.96 3.60
C VAL A 62 -4.34 13.38 4.08
N ILE A 63 -3.90 13.76 5.29
CA ILE A 63 -2.66 13.23 5.89
C ILE A 63 -2.78 11.73 6.13
N LEU A 64 -3.93 11.27 6.65
CA LEU A 64 -4.16 9.86 6.98
C LEU A 64 -4.21 8.98 5.73
N SER A 65 -4.83 9.48 4.66
CA SER A 65 -4.86 8.86 3.33
C SER A 65 -3.45 8.81 2.69
N ALA A 66 -2.68 9.89 2.81
CA ALA A 66 -1.29 9.92 2.34
C ALA A 66 -0.41 8.91 3.11
N ALA A 67 -0.57 8.83 4.43
CA ALA A 67 0.15 7.85 5.25
C ALA A 67 -0.17 6.40 4.85
N LYS A 68 -1.44 6.10 4.57
CA LYS A 68 -1.87 4.80 4.04
C LYS A 68 -1.19 4.49 2.70
N ALA A 69 -1.17 5.44 1.77
CA ALA A 69 -0.52 5.25 0.48
C ALA A 69 0.99 4.96 0.63
N ILE A 70 1.68 5.71 1.50
CA ILE A 70 3.11 5.48 1.78
C ILE A 70 3.35 4.10 2.40
N LEU A 71 2.51 3.70 3.35
CA LEU A 71 2.65 2.40 4.03
C LEU A 71 2.44 1.23 3.06
N VAL A 72 1.48 1.34 2.14
CA VAL A 72 1.27 0.37 1.05
C VAL A 72 2.46 0.33 0.11
N VAL A 73 2.96 1.49 -0.34
CA VAL A 73 4.09 1.53 -1.28
C VAL A 73 5.37 0.96 -0.63
N ALA A 74 5.66 1.34 0.62
CA ALA A 74 6.86 0.90 1.31
C ALA A 74 6.86 -0.61 1.59
N PHE A 75 5.73 -1.17 2.03
CA PHE A 75 5.68 -2.55 2.53
C PHE A 75 4.97 -3.55 1.61
N TYR A 76 3.92 -3.15 0.87
CA TYR A 76 3.21 -4.06 -0.03
C TYR A 76 3.79 -4.09 -1.44
N MET A 77 4.35 -2.98 -1.92
CA MET A 77 5.04 -2.95 -3.22
C MET A 77 6.52 -3.35 -3.12
N HIS A 78 6.97 -3.86 -1.97
CA HIS A 78 8.36 -4.25 -1.71
C HIS A 78 9.39 -3.13 -1.99
N LEU A 79 8.96 -1.87 -2.08
CA LEU A 79 9.85 -0.76 -2.43
C LEU A 79 10.94 -0.50 -1.38
N ARG A 80 10.72 -0.98 -0.14
CA ARG A 80 11.74 -1.00 0.91
C ARG A 80 12.90 -1.95 0.60
N GLU A 81 12.64 -3.09 -0.04
CA GLU A 81 13.65 -4.11 -0.35
C GLU A 81 14.14 -4.09 -1.81
N ASP A 82 13.37 -3.52 -2.74
CA ASP A 82 13.56 -3.71 -4.18
C ASP A 82 13.84 -2.43 -4.99
N SER A 83 14.28 -2.60 -6.23
CA SER A 83 14.84 -1.53 -7.08
C SER A 83 13.84 -0.46 -7.55
N ARG A 84 14.37 0.71 -7.94
CA ARG A 84 13.66 1.95 -8.37
C ARG A 84 12.63 1.74 -9.50
N ILE A 85 12.61 0.57 -10.13
CA ILE A 85 11.65 0.17 -11.18
C ILE A 85 10.23 0.05 -10.63
N PHE A 86 10.04 -0.45 -9.40
CA PHE A 86 8.72 -0.50 -8.77
C PHE A 86 8.17 0.90 -8.48
N LEU A 87 9.05 1.86 -8.17
CA LEU A 87 8.66 3.26 -8.01
C LEU A 87 8.24 3.86 -9.37
N ALA A 88 8.92 3.51 -10.45
CA ALA A 88 8.53 3.95 -11.80
C ALA A 88 7.16 3.38 -12.21
N ALA A 89 6.88 2.12 -11.86
CA ALA A 89 5.58 1.48 -12.09
C ALA A 89 4.45 2.15 -11.31
N LEU A 90 4.72 2.75 -10.15
CA LEU A 90 3.77 3.57 -9.39
C LEU A 90 3.65 5.00 -9.96
N LEU A 91 4.77 5.62 -10.31
CA LEU A 91 4.81 7.00 -10.80
C LEU A 91 4.16 7.15 -12.17
N LEU A 92 4.23 6.13 -13.05
CA LEU A 92 3.64 6.17 -14.38
C LEU A 92 2.10 6.37 -14.35
N PRO A 93 1.29 5.53 -13.66
CA PRO A 93 -0.14 5.76 -13.54
C PRO A 93 -0.48 7.01 -12.72
N LEU A 94 0.32 7.36 -11.71
CA LEU A 94 0.12 8.60 -10.95
C LEU A 94 0.29 9.84 -11.84
N PHE A 95 1.34 9.86 -12.66
CA PHE A 95 1.62 10.93 -13.61
C PHE A 95 0.50 11.07 -14.64
N ILE A 96 0.05 9.95 -15.21
CA ILE A 96 -1.09 9.93 -16.14
C ILE A 96 -2.35 10.47 -15.46
N GLY A 97 -2.62 10.06 -14.22
CA GLY A 97 -3.76 10.55 -13.43
C GLY A 97 -3.71 12.06 -13.18
N ILE A 98 -2.54 12.61 -12.85
CA ILE A 98 -2.36 14.05 -12.65
C ILE A 98 -2.59 14.82 -13.97
N ILE A 99 -2.04 14.33 -15.08
CA ILE A 99 -2.26 14.94 -16.40
C ILE A 99 -3.75 14.91 -16.77
N ALA A 100 -4.43 13.77 -16.54
CA ALA A 100 -5.86 13.65 -16.78
C ALA A 100 -6.68 14.60 -15.90
N MET A 101 -6.32 14.76 -14.63
CA MET A 101 -6.95 15.70 -13.70
C MET A 101 -6.76 17.16 -14.13
N LEU A 102 -5.54 17.54 -14.54
CA LEU A 102 -5.24 18.87 -15.09
C LEU A 102 -5.99 19.13 -16.39
N PHE A 103 -6.09 18.13 -17.27
CA PHE A 103 -6.87 18.23 -18.50
C PHE A 103 -8.35 18.47 -18.18
N LEU A 104 -8.93 17.72 -17.22
CA LEU A 104 -10.33 17.89 -16.81
C LEU A 104 -10.59 19.26 -16.18
N LEU A 105 -9.61 19.82 -15.45
CA LEU A 105 -9.69 21.16 -14.88
C LEU A 105 -9.57 22.26 -15.95
N ALA A 106 -8.76 22.02 -16.98
CA ALA A 106 -8.55 22.96 -18.08
C ALA A 106 -9.71 22.95 -19.10
N VAL A 107 -10.41 21.82 -19.25
CA VAL A 107 -11.59 21.72 -20.11
C VAL A 107 -12.71 22.57 -19.51
N PRO A 108 -13.16 23.63 -20.21
CA PRO A 108 -14.28 24.41 -19.74
C PRO A 108 -15.55 23.55 -19.79
N THR A 109 -16.28 23.47 -18.68
CA THR A 109 -17.57 22.75 -18.60
C THR A 109 -18.72 23.49 -19.30
N THR A 110 -18.42 24.33 -20.29
CA THR A 110 -19.43 25.11 -21.02
C THR A 110 -20.20 24.20 -21.97
N GLY A 111 -21.39 23.80 -21.56
CA GLY A 111 -22.43 23.36 -22.49
C GLY A 111 -23.13 22.06 -22.09
N TYR A 112 -24.12 22.18 -21.18
CA TYR A 112 -25.43 21.56 -21.34
C TYR A 112 -26.45 22.48 -20.69
N ALA A 113 -26.79 23.57 -21.38
CA ALA A 113 -28.01 24.29 -21.13
C ALA A 113 -29.15 23.43 -21.70
N TYR A 114 -29.87 22.73 -20.83
CA TYR A 114 -31.25 22.34 -21.09
C TYR A 114 -32.16 23.33 -20.38
#